data_AF-A0A2Y9E7G2-F1
#
_entry.id   AF-A0A2Y9E7G2-F1
#
_cell.length_a   1.000
_cell.length_b   1.000
_cell.length_c   1.000
_cell.angle_alpha   90.00
_cell.angle_beta   90.00
_cell.angle_gamma   90.00
#
_symmetry.space_group_name_H-M   'P 1'
#
loop_
_entity.id
_entity.type
_entity.pdbx_description
1 polymer ?
#
loop_
_entity_poly.entity_id
_entity_poly.type
_entity_poly.pdbx_seq_one_letter_code
_entity_poly.pdbx_strand_id
1 'polypeptide(L)'
;MCGCGEPRWAWGRCAPSPMLLLSLLLSAAPFGLLGEETRQVSLEVIPGWLGSPQNLLHIRAVGTNSTLHYVWSSLGPPAVLLVATNTPHSSLVVNWSCLLSPEPDEGLMVLPKDSIQFSSALVFTRLFEFDSTNVSDVAAKFPGKPYPPYPLAEFSWNNITDSLDPATLSATFRGHPMHDPTNAFANGSLAFRVQAFSGSGRPIQPPRLLHTADTCQLEVALCGASPRGNRSLFGLEVATLSQGPDCPSVQEQLSIDDEYTPAVFQLDQLLWDALPSGFMQWRPVAFSQKQRGRESALPCQVSPLHPTLEYPLPQSPIVRAFFGSQTNFCAFNLTFGASTGPGYWDHYYFSWSMLLGVGSPPVDTLSALVLGIMAVALGAPGLMLLGGGLILLLRHKRYSEYQPIN
;
A
#
# COMPACT_ATOMS: atom_id res chain seq x y z
N MET A 1 60.13 -34.93 -25.18
CA MET A 1 60.57 -35.40 -23.85
C MET A 1 61.22 -34.24 -23.12
N CYS A 2 60.82 -34.03 -21.87
CA CYS A 2 61.51 -33.30 -20.80
C CYS A 2 61.77 -31.79 -20.93
N GLY A 3 61.35 -31.07 -19.87
CA GLY A 3 62.12 -29.95 -19.31
C GLY A 3 61.38 -28.62 -19.16
N CYS A 4 60.91 -28.34 -17.94
CA CYS A 4 60.72 -27.03 -17.27
C CYS A 4 59.87 -27.33 -16.01
N GLY A 5 60.25 -27.04 -14.77
CA GLY A 5 60.81 -25.81 -14.24
C GLY A 5 59.77 -25.23 -13.27
N GLU A 6 59.75 -25.70 -12.02
CA GLU A 6 58.90 -25.13 -10.95
C GLU A 6 59.58 -23.91 -10.33
N PRO A 7 58.82 -22.81 -10.10
CA PRO A 7 59.15 -21.85 -9.05
C PRO A 7 58.10 -21.88 -7.93
N ARG A 8 58.65 -21.93 -6.71
CA ARG A 8 58.01 -21.84 -5.39
C ARG A 8 56.98 -20.72 -5.30
N TRP A 9 55.81 -21.01 -4.71
CA TRP A 9 54.97 -20.00 -4.05
C TRP A 9 54.74 -20.39 -2.59
N ALA A 10 55.20 -19.52 -1.70
CA ALA A 10 55.11 -19.64 -0.26
C ALA A 10 53.66 -19.54 0.22
N TRP A 11 53.22 -20.48 1.07
CA TRP A 11 51.96 -20.36 1.79
C TRP A 11 52.15 -19.44 3.01
N GLY A 12 51.67 -18.21 2.85
CA GLY A 12 51.42 -17.29 3.97
C GLY A 12 50.26 -17.80 4.82
N ARG A 13 50.43 -17.71 6.14
CA ARG A 13 49.37 -17.92 7.14
C ARG A 13 48.34 -16.79 6.99
N CYS A 14 47.20 -17.05 6.38
CA CYS A 14 46.02 -16.20 6.52
C CYS A 14 45.16 -16.76 7.65
N ALA A 15 45.30 -16.17 8.84
CA ALA A 15 44.32 -16.33 9.91
C ALA A 15 42.96 -15.81 9.41
N PRO A 16 41.83 -16.44 9.77
CA PRO A 16 40.53 -15.82 9.54
C PRO A 16 40.49 -14.53 10.36
N SER A 17 40.40 -13.39 9.68
CA SER A 17 40.36 -12.09 10.33
C SER A 17 39.13 -11.99 11.24
N PRO A 18 39.22 -11.38 12.44
CA PRO A 18 38.09 -11.19 13.36
C PRO A 18 37.00 -10.24 12.81
N MET A 19 37.16 -9.74 11.58
CA MET A 19 36.21 -8.86 10.89
C MET A 19 34.90 -9.56 10.50
N LEU A 20 34.89 -10.89 10.36
CA LEU A 20 33.69 -11.65 9.94
C LEU A 20 32.71 -11.92 11.10
N LEU A 21 33.18 -11.86 12.35
CA LEU A 21 32.30 -11.93 13.53
C LEU A 21 31.77 -10.54 13.93
N LEU A 22 32.53 -9.48 13.65
CA LEU A 22 32.11 -8.10 13.91
C LEU A 22 31.07 -7.62 12.86
N SER A 23 31.07 -8.19 11.65
CA SER A 23 30.05 -7.90 10.63
C SER A 23 28.67 -8.49 10.94
N LEU A 24 28.57 -9.50 11.82
CA LEU A 24 27.27 -10.03 12.29
C LEU A 24 26.67 -9.25 13.48
N LEU A 25 27.48 -8.45 14.18
CA LEU A 25 27.06 -7.67 15.36
C LEU A 25 26.76 -6.19 15.04
N LEU A 26 26.88 -5.80 13.78
CA LEU A 26 26.66 -4.44 13.29
C LEU A 26 25.43 -4.31 12.37
N SER A 27 24.44 -5.19 12.46
CA SER A 27 23.10 -4.91 11.91
C SER A 27 22.33 -3.94 12.80
N ALA A 28 22.97 -2.85 13.21
CA ALA A 28 22.24 -1.63 13.51
C ALA A 28 21.81 -1.10 12.14
N ALA A 29 20.56 -1.38 11.77
CA ALA A 29 19.94 -0.73 10.63
C ALA A 29 20.22 0.78 10.73
N PRO A 30 20.55 1.46 9.62
CA PRO A 30 20.70 2.91 9.67
C PRO A 30 19.38 3.47 10.22
N PHE A 31 19.48 4.21 11.34
CA PHE A 31 18.42 5.08 11.83
C PHE A 31 18.21 6.19 10.80
N GLY A 32 17.69 5.83 9.62
CA GLY A 32 17.30 6.76 8.59
C GLY A 32 15.95 7.32 8.99
N LEU A 33 15.90 8.63 9.29
CA LEU A 33 14.71 9.48 9.38
C LEU A 33 13.43 8.69 9.70
N LEU A 34 13.34 8.18 10.94
CA LEU A 34 12.10 7.60 11.43
C LEU A 34 11.05 8.70 11.37
N GLY A 35 9.91 8.38 10.77
CA GLY A 35 8.69 9.16 10.92
C GLY A 35 8.31 9.32 12.40
N GLU A 36 7.24 10.05 12.69
CA GLU A 36 6.86 10.22 14.10
C GLU A 36 6.40 8.88 14.70
N GLU A 37 6.97 8.49 15.84
CA GLU A 37 6.62 7.22 16.50
C GLU A 37 5.16 7.18 16.92
N THR A 38 4.63 8.34 17.34
CA THR A 38 3.23 8.51 17.75
C THR A 38 2.68 9.83 17.27
N ARG A 39 1.37 9.88 17.01
CA ARG A 39 0.63 11.11 16.73
C ARG A 39 -0.68 11.13 17.51
N GLN A 40 -1.10 12.33 17.90
CA GLN A 40 -2.44 12.54 18.42
C GLN A 40 -3.42 12.66 17.24
N VAL A 41 -4.27 11.64 17.09
CA VAL A 41 -5.22 11.56 15.98
C VAL A 41 -6.61 12.03 16.42
N SER A 42 -7.24 12.86 15.60
CA SER A 42 -8.63 13.27 15.71
C SER A 42 -9.36 12.98 14.40
N LEU A 43 -10.60 12.49 14.52
CA LEU A 43 -11.50 12.19 13.42
C LEU A 43 -12.75 13.04 13.58
N GLU A 44 -13.05 13.87 12.57
CA GLU A 44 -14.17 14.80 12.61
C GLU A 44 -14.97 14.70 11.30
N VAL A 45 -16.28 14.49 11.41
CA VAL A 45 -17.20 14.62 10.26
C VAL A 45 -17.63 16.08 10.21
N ILE A 46 -17.27 16.77 9.12
CA ILE A 46 -17.57 18.19 8.95
C ILE A 46 -19.03 18.31 8.49
N PRO A 47 -19.91 18.96 9.25
CA PRO A 47 -21.32 19.07 8.91
C PRO A 47 -21.50 19.95 7.66
N GLY A 48 -22.36 19.51 6.74
CA GLY A 48 -22.68 20.22 5.51
C GLY A 48 -23.48 21.51 5.70
N TRP A 49 -23.68 22.25 4.60
CA TRP A 49 -24.49 23.47 4.58
C TRP A 49 -25.99 23.16 4.67
N LEU A 50 -26.72 23.92 5.49
CA LEU A 50 -28.18 23.87 5.62
C LEU A 50 -28.78 22.49 6.00
N GLY A 51 -28.00 21.59 6.60
CA GLY A 51 -28.49 20.27 7.04
C GLY A 51 -28.63 19.25 5.91
N SER A 52 -28.15 19.55 4.69
CA SER A 52 -27.96 18.52 3.67
C SER A 52 -26.68 17.73 3.99
N PRO A 53 -26.77 16.42 4.28
CA PRO A 53 -25.60 15.64 4.67
C PRO A 53 -24.66 15.49 3.47
N GLN A 54 -23.49 16.10 3.56
CA GLN A 54 -22.37 15.89 2.65
C GLN A 54 -21.30 15.13 3.43
N ASN A 55 -20.81 14.02 2.89
CA ASN A 55 -19.79 13.25 3.58
C ASN A 55 -18.42 13.90 3.37
N LEU A 56 -17.94 14.57 4.42
CA LEU A 56 -16.60 15.13 4.50
C LEU A 56 -15.99 14.74 5.85
N LEU A 57 -15.01 13.86 5.82
CA LEU A 57 -14.28 13.38 7.00
C LEU A 57 -12.90 14.02 7.01
N HIS A 58 -12.56 14.69 8.10
CA HIS A 58 -11.23 15.19 8.36
C HIS A 58 -10.55 14.33 9.42
N ILE A 59 -9.43 13.74 9.03
CA ILE A 59 -8.48 13.08 9.93
C ILE A 59 -7.30 14.04 10.13
N ARG A 60 -7.04 14.39 11.38
CA ARG A 60 -5.91 15.25 11.77
C ARG A 60 -5.00 14.48 12.71
N ALA A 61 -3.80 14.17 12.25
CA ALA A 61 -2.76 13.48 13.03
C ALA A 61 -1.65 14.47 13.40
N VAL A 62 -1.70 14.96 14.64
CA VAL A 62 -0.78 15.96 15.18
C VAL A 62 0.44 15.28 15.77
N GLY A 63 1.61 15.66 15.28
CA GLY A 63 2.90 15.27 15.81
C GLY A 63 3.56 16.36 16.64
N THR A 64 4.83 16.18 16.96
CA THR A 64 5.66 17.12 17.72
C THR A 64 5.80 18.47 17.00
N ASN A 65 6.20 18.44 15.73
CA ASN A 65 6.50 19.62 14.90
C ASN A 65 5.79 19.57 13.55
N SER A 66 4.79 18.70 13.39
CA SER A 66 4.13 18.46 12.10
C SER A 66 2.68 18.08 12.28
N THR A 67 1.84 18.35 11.28
CA THR A 67 0.47 17.82 11.22
C THR A 67 0.22 17.17 9.86
N LEU A 68 -0.39 15.98 9.88
CA LEU A 68 -0.93 15.35 8.69
C LEU A 68 -2.46 15.54 8.66
N HIS A 69 -2.95 16.05 7.54
CA HIS A 69 -4.37 16.19 7.26
C HIS A 69 -4.76 15.23 6.14
N TYR A 70 -5.73 14.36 6.42
CA TYR A 70 -6.41 13.57 5.40
C TYR A 70 -7.86 14.03 5.32
N VAL A 71 -8.28 14.52 4.16
CA VAL A 71 -9.66 15.00 3.96
C VAL A 71 -10.34 14.07 2.97
N TRP A 72 -11.15 13.16 3.50
CA TRP A 72 -11.90 12.17 2.73
C TRP A 72 -13.29 12.70 2.42
N SER A 73 -13.76 12.49 1.20
CA SER A 73 -15.11 12.88 0.81
C SER A 73 -15.68 12.00 -0.27
N SER A 74 -17.01 11.94 -0.30
CA SER A 74 -17.79 11.35 -1.38
C SER A 74 -18.58 12.42 -2.18
N LEU A 75 -18.16 13.68 -2.14
CA LEU A 75 -18.68 14.73 -3.02
C LEU A 75 -18.09 14.56 -4.42
N GLY A 76 -18.88 14.03 -5.34
CA GLY A 76 -18.39 13.54 -6.62
C GLY A 76 -17.75 12.15 -6.48
N PRO A 77 -16.66 11.83 -7.22
CA PRO A 77 -15.96 10.56 -7.01
C PRO A 77 -15.28 10.54 -5.62
N PRO A 78 -15.26 9.40 -4.90
CA PRO A 78 -14.54 9.28 -3.63
C PRO A 78 -13.09 9.74 -3.76
N ALA A 79 -12.70 10.69 -2.92
CA ALA A 79 -11.40 11.32 -2.99
C ALA A 79 -10.82 11.55 -1.60
N VAL A 80 -9.49 11.60 -1.54
CA VAL A 80 -8.73 12.01 -0.37
C VAL A 80 -7.73 13.10 -0.75
N LEU A 81 -7.73 14.19 0.01
CA LEU A 81 -6.66 15.17 0.01
C LEU A 81 -5.66 14.81 1.10
N LEU A 82 -4.37 14.87 0.76
CA LEU A 82 -3.26 14.68 1.67
C LEU A 82 -2.54 16.00 1.81
N VAL A 83 -2.36 16.49 3.04
CA VAL A 83 -1.59 17.69 3.33
C VAL A 83 -0.72 17.46 4.54
N ALA A 84 0.58 17.72 4.40
CA ALA A 84 1.53 17.72 5.52
C ALA A 84 2.01 19.14 5.78
N THR A 85 2.02 19.53 7.05
CA THR A 85 2.49 20.84 7.50
C THR A 85 3.65 20.70 8.48
N ASN A 86 4.49 21.73 8.58
CA ASN A 86 5.59 21.83 9.55
C ASN A 86 5.19 22.51 10.87
N THR A 87 3.91 22.43 11.25
CA THR A 87 3.37 23.01 12.48
C THR A 87 2.30 22.12 13.11
N PRO A 88 2.26 21.98 14.44
CA PRO A 88 1.18 21.26 15.14
C PRO A 88 -0.12 22.08 15.22
N HIS A 89 -0.09 23.35 14.77
CA HIS A 89 -1.21 24.28 14.91
C HIS A 89 -2.01 24.49 13.62
N SER A 90 -1.71 23.76 12.55
CA SER A 90 -2.46 23.91 11.30
C SER A 90 -3.88 23.38 11.44
N SER A 91 -4.80 24.07 10.76
CA SER A 91 -6.24 23.77 10.77
C SER A 91 -6.80 23.72 9.35
N LEU A 92 -7.85 22.92 9.18
CA LEU A 92 -8.62 22.85 7.95
C LEU A 92 -9.76 23.87 8.02
N VAL A 93 -9.93 24.65 6.96
CA VAL A 93 -11.02 25.61 6.77
C VAL A 93 -11.85 25.14 5.59
N VAL A 94 -13.16 25.02 5.81
CA VAL A 94 -14.13 24.57 4.80
C VAL A 94 -15.17 25.66 4.56
N ASN A 95 -15.25 26.15 3.33
CA ASN A 95 -16.31 27.05 2.89
C ASN A 95 -17.32 26.26 2.05
N TRP A 96 -18.39 25.76 2.70
CA TRP A 96 -19.40 24.95 2.02
C TRP A 96 -20.14 25.67 0.89
N SER A 97 -20.37 26.97 1.04
CA SER A 97 -21.07 27.75 0.00
C SER A 97 -20.26 27.82 -1.29
N CYS A 98 -18.94 27.91 -1.17
CA CYS A 98 -18.00 27.85 -2.30
C CYS A 98 -17.83 26.41 -2.80
N LEU A 99 -17.60 25.44 -1.89
CA LEU A 99 -17.37 24.04 -2.23
C LEU A 99 -18.51 23.39 -3.03
N LEU A 100 -19.77 23.81 -2.79
CA LEU A 100 -20.94 23.32 -3.51
C LEU A 100 -21.31 24.18 -4.74
N SER A 101 -20.55 25.24 -5.01
CA SER A 101 -20.78 26.10 -6.17
C SER A 101 -20.17 25.49 -7.44
N PRO A 102 -20.53 26.00 -8.64
CA PRO A 102 -19.92 25.58 -9.90
C PRO A 102 -18.40 25.84 -9.99
N GLU A 103 -17.89 26.75 -9.16
CA GLU A 103 -16.49 27.16 -9.08
C GLU A 103 -15.99 26.94 -7.64
N PRO A 104 -15.65 25.69 -7.27
CA PRO A 104 -15.33 25.32 -5.89
C PRO A 104 -13.95 25.78 -5.43
N ASP A 105 -13.16 26.41 -6.30
CA ASP A 105 -11.80 26.92 -6.06
C ASP A 105 -11.74 27.71 -4.73
N GLU A 106 -10.75 27.40 -3.89
CA GLU A 106 -10.59 27.93 -2.52
C GLU A 106 -11.68 27.52 -1.50
N GLY A 107 -12.57 26.60 -1.85
CA GLY A 107 -13.56 26.02 -0.92
C GLY A 107 -12.94 25.19 0.22
N LEU A 108 -11.70 24.73 0.05
CA LEU A 108 -10.93 23.98 1.05
C LEU A 108 -9.54 24.58 1.21
N MET A 109 -9.15 24.90 2.44
CA MET A 109 -7.83 25.45 2.75
C MET A 109 -7.25 24.84 4.01
N VAL A 110 -5.93 24.60 4.03
CA VAL A 110 -5.17 24.34 5.26
C VAL A 110 -4.37 25.60 5.59
N LEU A 111 -4.54 26.09 6.82
CA LEU A 111 -3.87 27.31 7.30
C LEU A 111 -2.90 26.99 8.43
N PRO A 112 -1.76 27.69 8.53
CA PRO A 112 -1.22 28.67 7.57
C PRO A 112 -0.74 28.03 6.25
N LYS A 113 -0.97 28.68 5.10
CA LYS A 113 -0.63 28.12 3.77
C LYS A 113 0.89 27.91 3.60
N ASP A 114 1.69 28.79 4.17
CA ASP A 114 3.16 28.75 4.19
C ASP A 114 3.74 27.58 5.01
N SER A 115 2.92 26.94 5.85
CA SER A 115 3.35 25.76 6.60
C SER A 115 3.32 24.46 5.78
N ILE A 116 2.62 24.45 4.64
CA ILE A 116 2.41 23.24 3.83
C ILE A 116 3.73 22.81 3.20
N GLN A 117 4.19 21.61 3.56
CA GLN A 117 5.40 20.99 3.01
C GLN A 117 5.09 20.03 1.86
N PHE A 118 3.92 19.38 1.91
CA PHE A 118 3.47 18.45 0.89
C PHE A 118 1.95 18.55 0.75
N SER A 119 1.47 18.50 -0.50
CA SER A 119 0.05 18.27 -0.76
C SER A 119 -0.15 17.47 -2.04
N SER A 120 -1.12 16.55 -2.01
CA SER A 120 -1.52 15.75 -3.16
C SER A 120 -2.96 15.23 -2.97
N ALA A 121 -3.48 14.54 -3.98
CA ALA A 121 -4.79 13.90 -3.93
C ALA A 121 -4.76 12.50 -4.56
N LEU A 122 -5.69 11.67 -4.10
CA LEU A 122 -6.05 10.40 -4.70
C LEU A 122 -7.56 10.38 -4.93
N VAL A 123 -7.99 9.93 -6.10
CA VAL A 123 -9.40 9.90 -6.52
C VAL A 123 -9.72 8.52 -7.08
N PHE A 124 -10.81 7.92 -6.61
CA PHE A 124 -11.37 6.69 -7.16
C PHE A 124 -12.49 7.07 -8.13
N THR A 125 -12.22 6.94 -9.42
CA THR A 125 -13.09 7.52 -10.45
C THR A 125 -14.12 6.54 -10.99
N ARG A 126 -13.75 5.27 -11.19
CA ARG A 126 -14.60 4.25 -11.82
C ARG A 126 -14.43 2.88 -11.18
N LEU A 127 -15.54 2.14 -11.10
CA LEU A 127 -15.54 0.70 -10.87
C LEU A 127 -15.67 0.00 -12.23
N PHE A 128 -14.66 -0.77 -12.60
CA PHE A 128 -14.63 -1.57 -13.81
C PHE A 128 -15.16 -2.97 -13.58
N GLU A 129 -15.63 -3.57 -14.67
CA GLU A 129 -16.03 -4.96 -14.74
C GLU A 129 -15.64 -5.52 -16.11
N PHE A 130 -15.02 -6.70 -16.14
CA PHE A 130 -14.54 -7.35 -17.35
C PHE A 130 -15.06 -8.78 -17.44
N ASP A 131 -15.46 -9.22 -18.63
CA ASP A 131 -15.75 -10.62 -18.90
C ASP A 131 -14.45 -11.38 -19.22
N SER A 132 -14.12 -12.35 -18.36
CA SER A 132 -12.89 -13.15 -18.46
C SER A 132 -13.10 -14.55 -19.06
N THR A 133 -14.29 -14.88 -19.59
CA THR A 133 -14.60 -16.25 -20.07
C THR A 133 -13.65 -16.83 -21.13
N ASN A 134 -13.05 -16.00 -21.98
CA ASN A 134 -12.16 -16.44 -23.08
C ASN A 134 -10.70 -15.97 -22.93
N VAL A 135 -10.31 -15.50 -21.75
CA VAL A 135 -8.94 -15.03 -21.50
C VAL A 135 -8.09 -16.23 -21.15
N SER A 136 -7.06 -16.54 -21.95
CA SER A 136 -6.07 -17.54 -21.54
C SER A 136 -5.16 -16.96 -20.47
N ASP A 137 -4.93 -17.70 -19.38
CA ASP A 137 -4.08 -17.33 -18.23
C ASP A 137 -2.60 -17.04 -18.57
N VAL A 138 -2.22 -17.13 -19.84
CA VAL A 138 -0.87 -16.79 -20.33
C VAL A 138 -0.80 -15.28 -20.58
N ALA A 139 -0.33 -14.54 -19.57
CA ALA A 139 0.16 -13.16 -19.67
C ALA A 139 -0.76 -12.23 -20.48
N ALA A 140 -2.09 -12.34 -20.30
CA ALA A 140 -3.01 -11.47 -20.98
C ALA A 140 -2.78 -10.03 -20.51
N LYS A 141 -2.32 -9.17 -21.42
CA LYS A 141 -2.13 -7.72 -21.23
C LYS A 141 -3.43 -6.99 -20.84
N PHE A 142 -4.57 -7.70 -20.86
CA PHE A 142 -5.90 -7.17 -20.62
C PHE A 142 -6.74 -8.15 -19.78
N PRO A 143 -7.53 -7.65 -18.82
CA PRO A 143 -8.35 -8.45 -17.90
C PRO A 143 -9.57 -9.12 -18.56
N GLY A 144 -9.83 -8.87 -19.84
CA GLY A 144 -10.97 -9.40 -20.59
C GLY A 144 -11.72 -8.32 -21.36
N LYS A 145 -12.93 -8.64 -21.82
CA LYS A 145 -13.79 -7.68 -22.53
C LYS A 145 -14.43 -6.72 -21.52
N PRO A 146 -14.21 -5.40 -21.60
CA PRO A 146 -14.78 -4.45 -20.64
C PRO A 146 -16.30 -4.32 -20.82
N TYR A 147 -17.03 -4.32 -19.71
CA TYR A 147 -18.37 -3.78 -19.63
C TYR A 147 -18.32 -2.25 -19.41
N PRO A 148 -19.44 -1.51 -19.62
CA PRO A 148 -19.51 -0.10 -19.27
C PRO A 148 -19.12 0.13 -17.79
N PRO A 149 -18.15 1.00 -17.48
CA PRO A 149 -17.73 1.24 -16.10
C PRO A 149 -18.85 1.93 -15.31
N TYR A 150 -18.86 1.73 -14.00
CA TYR A 150 -19.69 2.51 -13.09
C TYR A 150 -18.95 3.78 -12.67
N PRO A 151 -19.40 4.99 -13.06
CA PRO A 151 -18.78 6.24 -12.60
C PRO A 151 -19.05 6.42 -11.11
N LEU A 152 -18.01 6.51 -10.28
CA LEU A 152 -18.17 6.66 -8.84
C LEU A 152 -18.68 8.06 -8.43
N ALA A 153 -18.62 9.02 -9.35
CA ALA A 153 -19.27 10.32 -9.21
C ALA A 153 -20.81 10.24 -9.26
N GLU A 154 -21.37 9.16 -9.82
CA GLU A 154 -22.81 8.93 -9.95
C GLU A 154 -23.34 7.97 -8.88
N PHE A 155 -22.62 7.83 -7.75
CA PHE A 155 -23.04 7.03 -6.61
C PHE A 155 -23.75 7.89 -5.56
N SER A 156 -24.77 7.31 -4.94
CA SER A 156 -25.33 7.81 -3.68
C SER A 156 -24.61 7.15 -2.52
N TRP A 157 -24.23 7.94 -1.52
CA TRP A 157 -23.46 7.51 -0.36
C TRP A 157 -24.27 7.69 0.92
N ASN A 158 -24.27 6.68 1.78
CA ASN A 158 -24.87 6.76 3.11
C ASN A 158 -24.20 7.84 3.95
N ASN A 159 -24.90 8.34 4.97
CA ASN A 159 -24.33 9.30 5.89
C ASN A 159 -23.15 8.68 6.66
N ILE A 160 -21.97 9.29 6.54
CA ILE A 160 -20.76 8.79 7.18
C ILE A 160 -20.83 8.85 8.71
N THR A 161 -21.64 9.75 9.28
CA THR A 161 -21.81 9.88 10.73
C THR A 161 -22.25 8.56 11.39
N ASP A 162 -23.06 7.76 10.70
CA ASP A 162 -23.58 6.49 11.21
C ASP A 162 -22.49 5.40 11.31
N SER A 163 -21.36 5.60 10.61
CA SER A 163 -20.25 4.65 10.52
C SER A 163 -18.98 5.09 11.26
N LEU A 164 -19.00 6.29 11.86
CA LEU A 164 -17.86 6.84 12.56
C LEU A 164 -17.62 6.07 13.85
N ASP A 165 -16.43 5.50 13.98
CA ASP A 165 -15.98 4.79 15.18
C ASP A 165 -14.71 5.46 15.73
N PRO A 166 -14.85 6.33 16.76
CA PRO A 166 -13.73 6.98 17.40
C PRO A 166 -12.79 6.01 18.14
N ALA A 167 -13.27 4.85 18.58
CA ALA A 167 -12.45 3.90 19.32
C ALA A 167 -11.44 3.18 18.41
N THR A 168 -11.85 2.89 17.17
CA THR A 168 -10.97 2.28 16.15
C THR A 168 -10.36 3.31 15.19
N LEU A 169 -10.66 4.60 15.39
CA LEU A 169 -10.27 5.71 14.50
C LEU A 169 -10.65 5.43 13.04
N SER A 170 -11.88 4.96 12.81
CA SER A 170 -12.34 4.56 11.48
C SER A 170 -13.71 5.12 11.09
N ALA A 171 -13.97 5.18 9.79
CA ALA A 171 -15.26 5.54 9.21
C ALA A 171 -15.44 4.84 7.86
N THR A 172 -16.68 4.63 7.41
CA THR A 172 -16.97 3.88 6.19
C THR A 172 -17.94 4.63 5.27
N PHE A 173 -17.46 5.02 4.09
CA PHE A 173 -18.32 5.49 3.01
C PHE A 173 -18.92 4.27 2.31
N ARG A 174 -20.24 4.08 2.40
CA ARG A 174 -20.94 3.00 1.71
C ARG A 174 -21.89 3.59 0.70
N GLY A 175 -21.85 3.12 -0.55
CA GLY A 175 -22.67 3.64 -1.61
C GLY A 175 -23.08 2.63 -2.67
N HIS A 176 -23.98 3.06 -3.53
CA HIS A 176 -24.50 2.34 -4.69
C HIS A 176 -24.77 3.34 -5.84
N PRO A 177 -24.86 2.89 -7.10
CA PRO A 177 -25.22 3.77 -8.21
C PRO A 177 -26.57 4.46 -7.96
N MET A 178 -26.67 5.74 -8.35
CA MET A 178 -27.94 6.48 -8.33
C MET A 178 -28.94 5.95 -9.37
N HIS A 179 -28.42 5.52 -10.52
CA HIS A 179 -29.20 4.92 -11.59
C HIS A 179 -28.73 3.49 -11.85
N ASP A 180 -29.58 2.52 -11.48
CA ASP A 180 -29.29 1.08 -11.64
C ASP A 180 -30.48 0.38 -12.33
N PRO A 181 -30.62 0.52 -13.66
CA PRO A 181 -31.77 -0.03 -14.38
C PRO A 181 -31.77 -1.57 -14.39
N THR A 182 -30.60 -2.20 -14.20
CA THR A 182 -30.43 -3.64 -14.15
C THR A 182 -30.62 -4.23 -12.75
N ASN A 183 -30.83 -3.40 -11.72
CA ASN A 183 -30.88 -3.79 -10.32
C ASN A 183 -29.65 -4.60 -9.87
N ALA A 184 -28.48 -4.29 -10.45
CA ALA A 184 -27.22 -4.96 -10.12
C ALA A 184 -26.82 -4.70 -8.66
N PHE A 185 -27.11 -3.52 -8.13
CA PHE A 185 -26.82 -3.09 -6.77
C PHE A 185 -28.03 -3.12 -5.84
N ALA A 186 -29.13 -3.81 -6.20
CA ALA A 186 -30.33 -3.89 -5.35
C ALA A 186 -30.03 -4.38 -3.91
N ASN A 187 -29.12 -5.36 -3.77
CA ASN A 187 -28.57 -5.82 -2.49
C ASN A 187 -27.05 -5.61 -2.41
N GLY A 188 -26.53 -4.76 -3.30
CA GLY A 188 -25.12 -4.54 -3.52
C GLY A 188 -24.65 -3.22 -2.93
N SER A 189 -23.40 -3.15 -2.48
CA SER A 189 -22.77 -1.89 -2.11
C SER A 189 -21.27 -1.92 -2.35
N LEU A 190 -20.72 -0.76 -2.68
CA LEU A 190 -19.30 -0.48 -2.67
C LEU A 190 -18.99 0.32 -1.39
N ALA A 191 -17.99 -0.11 -0.64
CA ALA A 191 -17.59 0.52 0.61
C ALA A 191 -16.12 0.92 0.60
N PHE A 192 -15.82 2.13 1.08
CA PHE A 192 -14.49 2.66 1.35
C PHE A 192 -14.38 2.87 2.85
N ARG A 193 -13.72 1.95 3.55
CA ARG A 193 -13.45 2.05 4.99
C ARG A 193 -12.08 2.66 5.21
N VAL A 194 -12.04 3.80 5.88
CA VAL A 194 -10.83 4.54 6.21
C VAL A 194 -10.52 4.32 7.68
N GLN A 195 -9.26 4.10 8.01
CA GLN A 195 -8.78 3.94 9.38
C GLN A 195 -7.44 4.66 9.58
N ALA A 196 -7.33 5.47 10.63
CA ALA A 196 -6.09 6.13 11.02
C ALA A 196 -5.42 5.40 12.20
N PHE A 197 -4.14 5.71 12.44
CA PHE A 197 -3.37 5.09 13.52
C PHE A 197 -2.58 6.13 14.31
N SER A 198 -2.56 5.96 15.63
CA SER A 198 -1.80 6.85 16.53
C SER A 198 -0.34 6.42 16.74
N GLY A 199 0.05 5.26 16.20
CA GLY A 199 1.36 4.64 16.40
C GLY A 199 1.56 3.47 15.44
N SER A 200 2.72 2.83 15.54
CA SER A 200 3.08 1.70 14.66
C SER A 200 2.46 0.38 15.11
N GLY A 201 2.09 -0.46 14.13
CA GLY A 201 1.47 -1.74 14.41
C GLY A 201 1.08 -2.53 13.17
N ARG A 202 0.43 -3.67 13.39
CA ARG A 202 -0.16 -4.48 12.33
C ARG A 202 -1.59 -4.88 12.68
N PRO A 203 -2.52 -4.82 11.72
CA PRO A 203 -3.85 -5.41 11.89
C PRO A 203 -3.76 -6.92 12.13
N ILE A 204 -4.79 -7.46 12.79
CA ILE A 204 -4.95 -8.91 12.95
C ILE A 204 -5.35 -9.55 11.62
N GLN A 205 -6.19 -8.88 10.84
CA GLN A 205 -6.70 -9.41 9.58
C GLN A 205 -5.73 -9.20 8.40
N PRO A 206 -5.60 -10.19 7.49
CA PRO A 206 -4.90 -10.02 6.22
C PRO A 206 -5.39 -8.78 5.44
N PRO A 207 -4.50 -8.10 4.67
CA PRO A 207 -3.09 -8.42 4.39
C PRO A 207 -2.08 -7.91 5.45
N ARG A 208 -2.52 -7.58 6.68
CA ARG A 208 -1.67 -7.21 7.83
C ARG A 208 -0.55 -6.21 7.50
N LEU A 209 -0.86 -5.20 6.68
CA LEU A 209 0.06 -4.14 6.28
C LEU A 209 0.62 -3.44 7.54
N LEU A 210 1.95 -3.21 7.55
CA LEU A 210 2.61 -2.48 8.63
C LEU A 210 2.22 -1.01 8.55
N HIS A 211 1.53 -0.50 9.57
CA HIS A 211 1.20 0.92 9.65
C HIS A 211 2.09 1.63 10.68
N THR A 212 2.15 2.96 10.55
CA THR A 212 2.81 3.89 11.48
C THR A 212 1.82 4.99 11.85
N ALA A 213 2.22 5.91 12.73
CA ALA A 213 1.41 7.09 13.01
C ALA A 213 1.25 8.01 11.79
N ASP A 214 2.10 7.86 10.77
CA ASP A 214 2.10 8.68 9.56
C ASP A 214 1.19 8.15 8.45
N THR A 215 0.43 7.07 8.69
CA THR A 215 -0.42 6.44 7.67
C THR A 215 -1.90 6.39 8.02
N CYS A 216 -2.72 6.35 6.99
CA CYS A 216 -4.11 5.88 7.01
C CYS A 216 -4.21 4.61 6.17
N GLN A 217 -5.02 3.66 6.61
CA GLN A 217 -5.40 2.49 5.83
C GLN A 217 -6.75 2.74 5.16
N LEU A 218 -6.82 2.45 3.86
CA LEU A 218 -8.07 2.32 3.13
C LEU A 218 -8.34 0.85 2.84
N GLU A 219 -9.56 0.43 3.10
CA GLU A 219 -10.10 -0.84 2.64
C GLU A 219 -11.27 -0.57 1.69
N VAL A 220 -11.20 -1.14 0.49
CA VAL A 220 -12.29 -1.12 -0.48
C VAL A 220 -12.95 -2.48 -0.53
N ALA A 221 -14.27 -2.52 -0.38
CA ALA A 221 -15.03 -3.76 -0.45
C ALA A 221 -16.27 -3.61 -1.35
N LEU A 222 -16.43 -4.52 -2.32
CA LEU A 222 -17.66 -4.70 -3.06
C LEU A 222 -18.40 -5.90 -2.49
N CYS A 223 -19.67 -5.74 -2.16
CA CYS A 223 -20.46 -6.78 -1.52
C CYS A 223 -21.86 -6.83 -2.13
N GLY A 224 -22.29 -7.98 -2.63
CA GLY A 224 -23.66 -8.28 -3.03
C GLY A 224 -24.12 -7.71 -4.37
N ALA A 225 -23.24 -7.04 -5.13
CA ALA A 225 -23.57 -6.55 -6.47
C ALA A 225 -23.61 -7.72 -7.45
N SER A 226 -24.68 -7.82 -8.24
CA SER A 226 -24.85 -8.87 -9.25
C SER A 226 -23.91 -8.61 -10.43
N PRO A 227 -23.04 -9.55 -10.80
CA PRO A 227 -22.17 -9.40 -11.97
C PRO A 227 -22.98 -9.49 -13.27
N ARG A 228 -22.52 -8.79 -14.32
CA ARG A 228 -23.11 -8.78 -15.66
C ARG A 228 -22.73 -10.00 -16.49
N GLY A 229 -21.61 -10.63 -16.16
CA GLY A 229 -21.15 -11.89 -16.77
C GLY A 229 -20.87 -12.99 -15.75
N ASN A 230 -20.85 -14.24 -16.21
CA ASN A 230 -20.60 -15.41 -15.36
C ASN A 230 -19.20 -15.41 -14.73
N ARG A 231 -18.20 -14.89 -15.44
CA ARG A 231 -16.82 -14.74 -14.97
C ARG A 231 -16.40 -13.28 -15.01
N SER A 232 -16.98 -12.51 -14.10
CA SER A 232 -16.71 -11.07 -14.03
C SER A 232 -15.52 -10.77 -13.13
N LEU A 233 -14.52 -10.08 -13.68
CA LEU A 233 -13.41 -9.51 -12.92
C LEU A 233 -13.69 -8.04 -12.66
N PHE A 234 -13.61 -7.62 -11.40
CA PHE A 234 -13.80 -6.24 -11.01
C PHE A 234 -12.47 -5.51 -10.92
N GLY A 235 -12.51 -4.19 -11.10
CA GLY A 235 -11.34 -3.33 -10.95
C GLY A 235 -11.69 -1.92 -10.56
N LEU A 236 -10.69 -1.13 -10.16
CA LEU A 236 -10.82 0.27 -9.79
C LEU A 236 -9.89 1.11 -10.63
N GLU A 237 -10.41 2.22 -11.15
CA GLU A 237 -9.60 3.31 -11.69
C GLU A 237 -9.22 4.24 -10.54
N VAL A 238 -7.91 4.43 -10.37
CA VAL A 238 -7.33 5.30 -9.36
C VAL A 238 -6.54 6.39 -10.06
N ALA A 239 -6.84 7.64 -9.74
CA ALA A 239 -6.15 8.81 -10.27
C ALA A 239 -5.46 9.56 -9.13
N THR A 240 -4.22 9.98 -9.36
CA THR A 240 -3.48 10.85 -8.45
C THR A 240 -3.05 12.13 -9.14
N LEU A 241 -2.94 13.21 -8.37
CA LEU A 241 -2.38 14.47 -8.85
C LEU A 241 -0.88 14.31 -9.09
N SER A 242 -0.42 14.62 -10.31
CA SER A 242 1.00 14.70 -10.62
C SER A 242 1.51 16.12 -10.40
N GLN A 243 2.69 16.22 -9.80
CA GLN A 243 3.40 17.50 -9.62
C GLN A 243 4.31 17.83 -10.82
N GLY A 244 4.49 16.89 -11.75
CA GLY A 244 5.36 17.03 -12.92
C GLY A 244 4.69 16.57 -14.21
N PRO A 245 5.42 16.64 -15.34
CA PRO A 245 4.93 16.15 -16.64
C PRO A 245 4.85 14.62 -16.70
N ASP A 246 5.68 13.93 -15.91
CA ASP A 246 5.75 12.47 -15.87
C ASP A 246 4.90 11.91 -14.72
N CYS A 247 4.49 10.65 -14.87
CA CYS A 247 3.80 9.92 -13.82
C CYS A 247 4.78 9.12 -12.97
N PRO A 248 4.52 9.01 -11.66
CA PRO A 248 5.32 8.13 -10.81
C PRO A 248 5.18 6.68 -11.26
N SER A 249 6.20 5.87 -11.02
CA SER A 249 6.16 4.44 -11.28
C SER A 249 5.90 3.65 -10.01
N VAL A 250 5.19 2.53 -10.14
CA VAL A 250 5.04 1.57 -9.05
C VAL A 250 6.36 0.83 -8.87
N GLN A 251 6.84 0.79 -7.63
CA GLN A 251 8.02 0.05 -7.21
C GLN A 251 7.58 -1.23 -6.50
N GLU A 252 8.16 -2.36 -6.90
CA GLU A 252 7.91 -3.65 -6.27
C GLU A 252 9.01 -3.93 -5.25
N GLN A 253 8.62 -4.19 -4.00
CA GLN A 253 9.50 -4.66 -2.95
C GLN A 253 9.27 -6.15 -2.70
N LEU A 254 10.33 -6.93 -2.83
CA LEU A 254 10.30 -8.37 -2.58
C LEU A 254 10.82 -8.67 -1.18
N SER A 255 10.11 -9.54 -0.46
CA SER A 255 10.50 -10.06 0.84
C SER A 255 10.45 -11.58 0.81
N ILE A 256 11.36 -12.25 1.53
CA ILE A 256 11.30 -13.71 1.72
C ILE A 256 10.31 -14.14 2.81
N ASP A 257 9.72 -13.17 3.50
CA ASP A 257 8.81 -13.37 4.62
C ASP A 257 7.35 -13.18 4.17
N ASP A 258 6.57 -14.25 4.25
CA ASP A 258 5.13 -14.27 3.99
C ASP A 258 4.29 -14.47 5.26
N GLU A 259 4.86 -14.38 6.47
CA GLU A 259 4.15 -14.63 7.72
C GLU A 259 2.89 -13.76 7.86
N TYR A 260 2.99 -12.51 7.42
CA TYR A 260 1.91 -11.54 7.53
C TYR A 260 0.87 -11.64 6.41
N THR A 261 1.21 -12.26 5.28
CA THR A 261 0.30 -12.54 4.17
C THR A 261 0.77 -13.79 3.43
N PRO A 262 0.26 -14.97 3.81
CA PRO A 262 0.76 -16.24 3.30
C PRO A 262 0.76 -16.30 1.77
N ALA A 263 1.87 -16.80 1.20
CA ALA A 263 2.13 -16.90 -0.23
C ALA A 263 2.20 -15.56 -0.99
N VAL A 264 2.28 -14.42 -0.30
CA VAL A 264 2.47 -13.10 -0.92
C VAL A 264 3.78 -12.50 -0.43
N PHE A 265 4.81 -12.61 -1.26
CA PHE A 265 6.18 -12.18 -1.00
C PHE A 265 6.50 -10.78 -1.56
N GLN A 266 5.46 -10.04 -1.95
CA GLN A 266 5.56 -8.75 -2.64
C GLN A 266 4.79 -7.67 -1.87
N LEU A 267 5.34 -6.46 -1.92
CA LEU A 267 4.70 -5.22 -1.49
C LEU A 267 4.90 -4.19 -2.60
N ASP A 268 3.81 -3.69 -3.15
CA ASP A 268 3.82 -2.64 -4.16
C ASP A 268 3.77 -1.28 -3.49
N GLN A 269 4.50 -0.32 -4.05
CA GLN A 269 4.59 1.02 -3.52
C GLN A 269 4.61 2.05 -4.65
N LEU A 270 3.79 3.08 -4.52
CA LEU A 270 3.85 4.29 -5.34
C LEU A 270 4.36 5.44 -4.48
N LEU A 271 5.39 6.14 -4.96
CA LEU A 271 5.98 7.31 -4.31
C LEU A 271 5.65 8.56 -5.13
N TRP A 272 5.31 9.66 -4.46
CA TRP A 272 5.23 10.97 -5.11
C TRP A 272 6.62 11.64 -5.13
N ASP A 273 7.00 12.36 -6.18
CA ASP A 273 8.41 12.76 -6.36
C ASP A 273 8.93 13.85 -5.39
N ALA A 274 8.07 14.57 -4.67
CA ALA A 274 8.50 15.63 -3.73
C ALA A 274 8.88 15.09 -2.35
N LEU A 275 9.96 15.57 -1.73
CA LEU A 275 10.31 15.25 -0.33
C LEU A 275 9.89 16.41 0.62
N PRO A 276 9.23 16.15 1.77
CA PRO A 276 8.71 14.85 2.21
C PRO A 276 7.59 14.34 1.28
N SER A 277 7.66 13.05 0.97
CA SER A 277 6.86 12.42 -0.09
C SER A 277 5.60 11.78 0.43
N GLY A 278 4.51 11.95 -0.31
CA GLY A 278 3.35 11.06 -0.18
C GLY A 278 3.70 9.67 -0.69
N PHE A 279 3.07 8.65 -0.13
CA PHE A 279 3.20 7.29 -0.64
C PHE A 279 1.91 6.50 -0.48
N MET A 280 1.73 5.50 -1.33
CA MET A 280 0.72 4.47 -1.17
C MET A 280 1.38 3.10 -1.27
N GLN A 281 1.00 2.19 -0.38
CA GLN A 281 1.55 0.84 -0.30
C GLN A 281 0.43 -0.19 -0.21
N TRP A 282 0.54 -1.26 -0.96
CA TRP A 282 -0.42 -2.37 -0.88
C TRP A 282 0.30 -3.68 -1.18
N ARG A 283 -0.30 -4.79 -0.76
CA ARG A 283 0.10 -6.09 -1.28
C ARG A 283 -0.71 -6.38 -2.54
N PRO A 284 -0.13 -7.05 -3.57
CA PRO A 284 -0.84 -7.41 -4.80
C PRO A 284 -1.85 -8.55 -4.60
N VAL A 285 -2.71 -8.41 -3.58
CA VAL A 285 -3.72 -9.39 -3.18
C VAL A 285 -5.02 -8.70 -2.76
N ALA A 286 -6.13 -9.29 -3.17
CA ALA A 286 -7.47 -9.02 -2.66
C ALA A 286 -8.06 -10.32 -2.09
N PHE A 287 -9.24 -10.26 -1.47
CA PHE A 287 -9.88 -11.44 -0.88
C PHE A 287 -11.34 -11.55 -1.30
N SER A 288 -11.75 -12.71 -1.82
CA SER A 288 -13.13 -13.01 -2.23
C SER A 288 -14.08 -13.35 -1.07
N GLN A 289 -13.57 -13.39 0.18
CA GLN A 289 -14.35 -13.67 1.38
C GLN A 289 -14.03 -12.69 2.51
N LYS A 290 -15.01 -12.47 3.40
CA LYS A 290 -14.87 -11.57 4.56
C LYS A 290 -13.83 -12.04 5.58
N GLN A 291 -13.65 -13.35 5.73
CA GLN A 291 -12.68 -13.95 6.65
C GLN A 291 -11.24 -13.77 6.16
N ARG A 292 -11.04 -13.49 4.86
CA ARG A 292 -9.73 -13.29 4.22
C ARG A 292 -8.77 -14.47 4.43
N GLY A 293 -9.31 -15.68 4.38
CA GLY A 293 -8.52 -16.91 4.38
C GLY A 293 -7.63 -17.00 3.15
N ARG A 294 -6.54 -17.76 3.23
CA ARG A 294 -5.57 -17.92 2.14
C ARG A 294 -6.22 -18.45 0.86
N GLU A 295 -7.20 -19.33 1.00
CA GLU A 295 -8.00 -19.93 -0.07
C GLU A 295 -8.88 -18.91 -0.82
N SER A 296 -9.14 -17.75 -0.21
CA SER A 296 -9.93 -16.66 -0.82
C SER A 296 -9.06 -15.58 -1.47
N ALA A 297 -7.74 -15.74 -1.47
CA ALA A 297 -6.82 -14.76 -2.03
C ALA A 297 -6.97 -14.66 -3.55
N LEU A 298 -7.09 -13.43 -4.04
CA LEU A 298 -7.18 -13.05 -5.44
C LEU A 298 -5.94 -12.24 -5.80
N PRO A 299 -5.29 -12.46 -6.95
CA PRO A 299 -4.24 -11.55 -7.40
C PRO A 299 -4.81 -10.15 -7.63
N CYS A 300 -4.04 -9.12 -7.27
CA CYS A 300 -4.30 -7.75 -7.65
C CYS A 300 -3.25 -7.33 -8.68
N GLN A 301 -3.69 -7.03 -9.90
CA GLN A 301 -2.83 -6.57 -10.97
C GLN A 301 -2.96 -5.05 -11.12
N VAL A 302 -1.83 -4.38 -11.33
CA VAL A 302 -1.75 -2.93 -11.54
C VAL A 302 -1.36 -2.63 -12.99
N SER A 303 -2.08 -1.74 -13.65
CA SER A 303 -1.67 -1.21 -14.96
C SER A 303 -0.54 -0.18 -14.80
N PRO A 304 0.26 0.06 -15.84
CA PRO A 304 1.15 1.23 -15.84
C PRO A 304 0.36 2.52 -15.59
N LEU A 305 1.00 3.50 -14.95
CA LEU A 305 0.43 4.83 -14.77
C LEU A 305 0.53 5.60 -16.08
N HIS A 306 -0.56 6.27 -16.45
CA HIS A 306 -0.65 7.06 -17.66
C HIS A 306 -1.13 8.49 -17.35
N PRO A 307 -0.53 9.53 -17.96
CA PRO A 307 -1.04 10.89 -17.86
C PRO A 307 -2.44 10.98 -18.48
N THR A 308 -3.39 11.59 -17.79
CA THR A 308 -4.79 11.63 -18.25
C THR A 308 -5.09 12.73 -19.25
N LEU A 309 -4.07 13.33 -19.88
CA LEU A 309 -4.26 14.25 -21.01
C LEU A 309 -4.96 13.55 -22.19
N GLU A 310 -4.94 12.22 -22.21
CA GLU A 310 -5.52 11.39 -23.28
C GLU A 310 -7.02 11.12 -23.11
N TYR A 311 -7.62 11.29 -21.92
CA TYR A 311 -9.06 11.08 -21.69
C TYR A 311 -9.60 11.83 -20.46
N PRO A 312 -10.85 12.33 -20.49
CA PRO A 312 -11.41 13.10 -19.39
C PRO A 312 -11.67 12.23 -18.15
N LEU A 313 -11.10 12.64 -17.02
CA LEU A 313 -11.47 12.13 -15.68
C LEU A 313 -12.72 12.85 -15.15
N PRO A 314 -13.57 12.18 -14.37
CA PRO A 314 -14.62 12.84 -13.60
C PRO A 314 -14.02 13.94 -12.72
N GLN A 315 -14.56 15.16 -12.80
CA GLN A 315 -14.07 16.26 -11.97
C GLN A 315 -14.42 16.00 -10.50
N SER A 316 -13.42 16.06 -9.62
CA SER A 316 -13.62 16.01 -8.17
C SER A 316 -13.71 17.45 -7.63
N PRO A 317 -14.88 17.87 -7.09
CA PRO A 317 -15.02 19.19 -6.46
C PRO A 317 -14.03 19.40 -5.32
N ILE A 318 -13.67 18.33 -4.61
CA ILE A 318 -12.74 18.35 -3.48
C ILE A 318 -11.31 18.67 -3.93
N VAL A 319 -10.85 18.03 -5.01
CA VAL A 319 -9.53 18.32 -5.59
C VAL A 319 -9.50 19.73 -6.15
N ARG A 320 -10.54 20.14 -6.88
CA ARG A 320 -10.64 21.48 -7.44
C ARG A 320 -10.71 22.57 -6.36
N ALA A 321 -11.37 22.29 -5.25
CA ALA A 321 -11.49 23.24 -4.15
C ALA A 321 -10.15 23.55 -3.46
N PHE A 322 -9.24 22.58 -3.41
CA PHE A 322 -7.94 22.76 -2.78
C PHE A 322 -6.85 23.21 -3.76
N PHE A 323 -6.80 22.63 -4.97
CA PHE A 323 -5.72 22.86 -5.92
C PHE A 323 -6.08 23.81 -7.09
N GLY A 324 -7.35 24.22 -7.19
CA GLY A 324 -7.88 24.94 -8.34
C GLY A 324 -8.07 24.04 -9.57
N SER A 325 -8.10 24.65 -10.75
CA SER A 325 -8.31 23.97 -12.03
C SER A 325 -7.05 23.21 -12.53
N GLN A 326 -6.59 22.22 -11.77
CA GLN A 326 -5.46 21.35 -12.17
C GLN A 326 -5.89 20.33 -13.23
N THR A 327 -4.98 20.06 -14.17
CA THR A 327 -5.20 19.11 -15.28
C THR A 327 -4.26 17.92 -15.27
N ASN A 328 -3.26 17.91 -14.39
CA ASN A 328 -2.19 16.91 -14.40
C ASN A 328 -2.51 15.76 -13.45
N PHE A 329 -3.24 14.77 -13.95
CA PHE A 329 -3.46 13.53 -13.22
C PHE A 329 -2.74 12.37 -13.88
N CYS A 330 -2.35 11.41 -13.05
CA CYS A 330 -1.83 10.13 -13.44
C CYS A 330 -2.81 9.06 -12.97
N ALA A 331 -3.31 8.26 -13.90
CA ALA A 331 -4.28 7.22 -13.60
C ALA A 331 -3.72 5.83 -13.88
N PHE A 332 -4.16 4.88 -13.07
CA PHE A 332 -3.88 3.46 -13.23
C PHE A 332 -5.09 2.64 -12.78
N ASN A 333 -5.12 1.41 -13.25
CA ASN A 333 -6.19 0.48 -12.97
C ASN A 333 -5.67 -0.63 -12.07
N LEU A 334 -6.47 -0.96 -11.06
CA LEU A 334 -6.31 -2.16 -10.25
C LEU A 334 -7.36 -3.17 -10.69
N THR A 335 -6.97 -4.40 -10.99
CA THR A 335 -7.91 -5.48 -11.35
C THR A 335 -7.73 -6.67 -10.43
N PHE A 336 -8.83 -7.21 -9.94
CA PHE A 336 -8.85 -8.22 -8.88
C PHE A 336 -9.32 -9.57 -9.41
N GLY A 337 -8.50 -10.61 -9.21
CA GLY A 337 -8.81 -11.98 -9.63
C GLY A 337 -8.10 -12.39 -10.92
N ALA A 338 -8.28 -13.66 -11.29
CA ALA A 338 -7.78 -14.27 -12.52
C ALA A 338 -8.93 -14.96 -13.26
N SER A 339 -8.72 -15.42 -14.49
CA SER A 339 -9.78 -16.06 -15.30
C SER A 339 -10.27 -17.40 -14.71
N THR A 340 -9.45 -17.99 -13.83
CA THR A 340 -9.68 -19.25 -13.13
C THR A 340 -9.35 -19.11 -11.63
N GLY A 341 -9.82 -20.06 -10.82
CA GLY A 341 -9.62 -20.06 -9.37
C GLY A 341 -10.71 -19.31 -8.60
N PRO A 342 -10.45 -18.89 -7.36
CA PRO A 342 -11.40 -18.10 -6.58
C PRO A 342 -11.69 -16.78 -7.28
N GLY A 343 -12.91 -16.28 -7.14
CA GLY A 343 -13.32 -15.01 -7.76
C GLY A 343 -14.49 -14.36 -7.05
N TYR A 344 -14.84 -13.16 -7.51
CA TYR A 344 -16.00 -12.43 -6.97
C TYR A 344 -17.30 -13.24 -7.10
N TRP A 345 -17.42 -14.05 -8.15
CA TRP A 345 -18.60 -14.89 -8.43
C TRP A 345 -18.90 -15.96 -7.37
N ASP A 346 -17.95 -16.30 -6.49
CA ASP A 346 -18.16 -17.35 -5.48
C ASP A 346 -19.07 -16.88 -4.33
N HIS A 347 -18.89 -15.64 -3.89
CA HIS A 347 -19.57 -15.08 -2.71
C HIS A 347 -20.16 -13.67 -2.92
N TYR A 348 -20.05 -13.13 -4.13
CA TYR A 348 -20.34 -11.73 -4.44
C TYR A 348 -19.67 -10.77 -3.46
N TYR A 349 -18.39 -11.03 -3.20
CA TYR A 349 -17.57 -10.24 -2.31
C TYR A 349 -16.16 -10.11 -2.86
N PHE A 350 -15.60 -8.92 -2.78
CA PHE A 350 -14.15 -8.77 -2.74
C PHE A 350 -13.77 -7.69 -1.74
N SER A 351 -12.56 -7.79 -1.16
CA SER A 351 -11.95 -6.71 -0.39
C SER A 351 -10.47 -6.55 -0.75
N TRP A 352 -10.03 -5.31 -0.85
CA TRP A 352 -8.64 -4.91 -1.11
C TRP A 352 -8.24 -3.81 -0.12
N SER A 353 -6.96 -3.74 0.25
CA SER A 353 -6.48 -2.76 1.21
C SER A 353 -5.18 -2.11 0.75
N MET A 354 -5.05 -0.82 1.05
CA MET A 354 -3.84 -0.03 0.85
C MET A 354 -3.57 0.85 2.06
N LEU A 355 -2.29 1.19 2.26
CA LEU A 355 -1.86 2.28 3.11
C LEU A 355 -1.62 3.52 2.26
N LEU A 356 -1.88 4.65 2.87
CA LEU A 356 -1.66 5.98 2.31
C LEU A 356 -0.99 6.82 3.40
N GLY A 357 0.12 7.48 3.09
CA GLY A 357 0.87 8.24 4.08
C GLY A 357 1.69 9.37 3.48
N VAL A 358 2.34 10.15 4.35
CA VAL A 358 3.32 11.16 3.98
C VAL A 358 4.55 11.00 4.86
N GLY A 359 5.74 11.04 4.25
CA GLY A 359 7.02 10.81 4.90
C GLY A 359 7.66 9.51 4.42
N SER A 360 8.30 8.80 5.36
CA SER A 360 8.97 7.53 5.06
C SER A 360 7.96 6.38 5.04
N PRO A 361 7.86 5.62 3.94
CA PRO A 361 6.98 4.46 3.85
C PRO A 361 7.40 3.38 4.89
N PRO A 362 6.43 2.73 5.57
CA PRO A 362 6.73 1.58 6.43
C PRO A 362 7.51 0.49 5.69
N VAL A 363 8.56 -0.03 6.34
CA VAL A 363 9.42 -1.09 5.79
C VAL A 363 9.24 -2.36 6.60
N ASP A 364 8.89 -3.44 5.94
CA ASP A 364 8.83 -4.77 6.56
C ASP A 364 10.24 -5.29 6.86
N THR A 365 10.48 -5.69 8.11
CA THR A 365 11.64 -6.50 8.50
C THR A 365 11.27 -7.97 8.52
N LEU A 366 12.27 -8.86 8.42
CA LEU A 366 12.05 -10.30 8.61
C LEU A 366 11.44 -10.57 9.98
N SER A 367 10.43 -11.42 10.00
CA SER A 367 9.77 -11.84 11.22
C SER A 367 10.70 -12.63 12.14
N ALA A 368 10.36 -12.64 13.43
CA ALA A 368 11.07 -13.45 14.41
C ALA A 368 11.05 -14.95 14.06
N LEU A 369 9.99 -15.43 13.40
CA LEU A 369 9.89 -16.82 12.95
C LEU A 369 10.89 -17.11 11.84
N VAL A 370 10.93 -16.29 10.79
CA VAL A 370 11.87 -16.47 9.67
C VAL A 370 13.31 -16.34 10.15
N LEU A 371 13.60 -15.34 10.98
CA LEU A 371 14.92 -15.20 11.62
C LEU A 371 15.29 -16.42 12.46
N GLY A 372 14.34 -16.99 13.20
CA GLY A 372 14.53 -18.22 13.99
C GLY A 372 14.84 -19.43 13.11
N ILE A 373 14.09 -19.63 12.02
CA ILE A 373 14.36 -20.71 11.04
C ILE A 373 15.75 -20.53 10.44
N MET A 374 16.09 -19.33 10.00
CA MET A 374 17.41 -19.03 9.41
C MET A 374 18.54 -19.28 10.41
N ALA A 375 18.36 -18.88 11.67
CA ALA A 375 19.35 -19.10 12.73
C ALA A 375 19.57 -20.60 13.00
N VAL A 376 18.52 -21.43 13.02
CA VAL A 376 18.66 -22.87 13.24
C VAL A 376 19.20 -23.58 11.99
N ALA A 377 18.62 -23.31 10.83
CA ALA A 377 18.93 -24.01 9.58
C ALA A 377 20.34 -23.68 9.05
N LEU A 378 20.83 -22.44 9.24
CA LEU A 378 22.19 -22.06 8.84
C LEU A 378 23.17 -22.17 10.01
N GLY A 379 22.74 -21.84 11.22
CA GLY A 379 23.61 -21.85 12.40
C GLY A 379 24.04 -23.24 12.82
N ALA A 380 23.13 -24.24 12.81
CA ALA A 380 23.49 -25.59 13.22
C ALA A 380 24.54 -26.24 12.27
N PRO A 381 24.37 -26.23 10.93
CA PRO A 381 25.40 -26.73 10.02
C PRO A 381 26.71 -25.94 10.13
N GLY A 382 26.64 -24.61 10.29
CA GLY A 382 27.82 -23.77 10.48
C GLY A 382 28.63 -24.16 11.72
N LEU A 383 27.96 -24.38 12.85
CA LEU A 383 28.60 -24.84 14.09
C LEU A 383 29.18 -26.25 13.96
N MET A 384 28.49 -27.16 13.26
CA MET A 384 29.02 -28.51 13.00
C MET A 384 30.27 -28.47 12.12
N LEU A 385 30.30 -27.63 11.08
CA LEU A 385 31.48 -27.45 10.22
C LEU A 385 32.66 -26.85 10.99
N LEU A 386 32.42 -25.82 11.81
CA LEU A 386 33.44 -25.21 12.65
C LEU A 386 33.99 -26.19 13.69
N GLY A 387 33.11 -26.91 14.38
CA GLY A 387 33.49 -27.94 15.35
C GLY A 387 34.27 -29.08 14.70
N GLY A 388 33.77 -29.61 13.57
CA GLY A 388 34.44 -30.64 12.80
C GLY A 388 35.81 -30.19 12.28
N GLY A 389 35.90 -28.98 11.72
CA GLY A 389 37.15 -28.37 11.26
C GLY A 389 38.17 -28.21 12.39
N LEU A 390 37.74 -27.74 13.57
CA LEU A 390 38.61 -27.62 14.74
C LEU A 390 39.14 -28.98 15.20
N ILE A 391 38.28 -30.00 15.24
CA ILE A 391 38.68 -31.38 15.59
C ILE A 391 39.72 -31.91 14.60
N LEU A 392 39.53 -31.70 13.29
CA LEU A 392 40.47 -32.13 12.26
C LEU A 392 41.83 -31.43 12.39
N LEU A 393 41.83 -30.10 12.61
CA LEU A 393 43.06 -29.33 12.82
C LEU A 393 43.82 -29.77 14.09
N LEU A 394 43.11 -30.10 15.16
CA LEU A 394 43.71 -30.62 16.40
C LEU A 394 44.25 -32.05 16.23
N ARG A 395 43.59 -32.89 15.44
CA ARG A 395 44.07 -34.26 15.13
C ARG A 395 45.30 -34.29 14.25
N HIS A 396 45.41 -33.38 13.26
CA HIS A 396 46.56 -33.33 12.35
C HIS A 396 47.88 -33.06 13.11
N LYS A 397 47.85 -32.33 14.24
CA LYS A 397 49.04 -32.10 15.07
C LYS A 397 49.57 -33.33 15.81
N ARG A 398 48.82 -34.44 15.87
CA ARG A 398 49.26 -35.68 16.55
C ARG A 398 49.96 -36.69 15.63
N TYR A 399 49.98 -36.48 14.31
CA TYR A 399 50.51 -37.43 13.32
C TYR A 399 51.73 -36.88 12.54
N SER A 400 52.66 -36.22 13.23
CA SER A 400 53.95 -35.82 12.64
C SER A 400 55.12 -36.51 13.33
N GLU A 401 55.05 -37.83 13.51
CA GLU A 401 56.23 -38.69 13.64
C GLU A 401 56.48 -39.34 12.29
N TYR A 402 57.09 -38.60 11.36
CA TYR A 402 57.62 -39.18 10.14
C TYR A 402 58.99 -39.79 10.49
N GLN A 403 59.06 -41.11 10.67
CA GLN A 403 60.36 -41.80 10.74
C GLN A 403 60.96 -41.87 9.33
N PRO A 404 62.14 -41.28 9.08
CA PRO A 404 62.81 -41.42 7.79
C PRO A 404 63.32 -42.86 7.64
N ILE A 405 63.02 -43.45 6.49
CA ILE A 405 63.53 -44.77 6.09
C ILE A 405 65.01 -44.58 5.74
N ASN A 406 65.89 -45.15 6.55
CA ASN A 406 67.29 -45.45 6.21
C ASN A 406 67.48 -46.96 6.22
#